data_AF-A0AAE4EB69-F1
#
_entry.id   AF-A0AAE4EB69-F1
#
_cell.length_a   1.000
_cell.length_b   1.000
_cell.length_c   1.000
_cell.angle_alpha   90.00
_cell.angle_beta   90.00
_cell.angle_gamma   90.00
#
_symmetry.space_group_name_H-M   'P 1'
#
loop_
_entity.id
_entity.type
_entity.pdbx_description
1 polymer ?
#
loop_
_entity_poly.entity_id
_entity_poly.type
_entity_poly.pdbx_seq_one_letter_code
_entity_poly.pdbx_strand_id
1 'polypeptide(L)'
;MGEDINGKTDDLSAILIKAGDTFTRIDGQVSDVFSAQLLAPAPHEDDENLEEALSKNESSIIMNMKILPSAYSRNPMHFLLGGDAEVLIWERLWNRYKSNPEVLEYDLLLTPHHCSWHSLSYYSWSQWGEDALVCDAARNALGQARSGATIVSSSKQILDDDYDPPCIRAKREYDDILDNVDGWFSCTGDLKDKTVLEFEVARDGKLIPAIVGAVSAATSAATAAAPRAGVINQ
;
A
#
# COMPACT_ATOMS: atom_id res chain seq x y z
N MET A 1 -8.14 -11.43 -14.50
CA MET A 1 -7.56 -10.07 -14.52
C MET A 1 -6.10 -10.24 -14.85
N GLY A 2 -5.58 -9.44 -15.79
CA GLY A 2 -4.25 -9.65 -16.38
C GLY A 2 -4.34 -10.32 -17.75
N GLU A 3 -3.61 -9.76 -18.72
CA GLU A 3 -3.36 -10.40 -20.01
C GLU A 3 -2.08 -11.25 -19.93
N ASP A 4 -2.04 -12.33 -20.69
CA ASP A 4 -0.85 -13.20 -20.83
C ASP A 4 -0.37 -13.13 -22.28
N ILE A 5 0.92 -13.39 -22.47
CA ILE A 5 1.59 -13.34 -23.77
C ILE A 5 1.13 -14.50 -24.68
N ASN A 6 1.50 -14.41 -25.96
CA ASN A 6 1.31 -15.48 -26.94
C ASN A 6 -0.17 -15.91 -27.16
N GLY A 7 -1.11 -14.96 -27.02
CA GLY A 7 -2.53 -15.18 -27.32
C GLY A 7 -3.26 -16.10 -26.32
N LYS A 8 -2.64 -16.44 -25.18
CA LYS A 8 -3.24 -17.34 -24.18
C LYS A 8 -4.56 -16.84 -23.59
N THR A 9 -4.81 -15.53 -23.67
CA THR A 9 -6.03 -14.90 -23.16
C THR A 9 -7.02 -14.44 -24.24
N ASP A 10 -6.78 -14.76 -25.52
CA ASP A 10 -7.58 -14.24 -26.64
C ASP A 10 -9.05 -14.69 -26.56
N ASP A 11 -9.30 -15.92 -26.11
CA ASP A 11 -10.64 -16.49 -25.91
C ASP A 11 -11.34 -15.95 -24.64
N LEU A 12 -10.67 -15.12 -23.83
CA LEU A 12 -11.19 -14.58 -22.57
C LEU A 12 -11.55 -13.09 -22.65
N SER A 13 -11.53 -12.49 -23.85
CA SER A 13 -11.76 -11.05 -24.08
C SER A 13 -13.03 -10.50 -23.40
N ALA A 14 -14.09 -11.30 -23.24
CA ALA A 14 -15.34 -10.89 -22.59
C ALA A 14 -15.20 -10.61 -21.07
N ILE A 15 -14.17 -11.14 -20.43
CA ILE A 15 -13.92 -11.02 -18.98
C ILE A 15 -12.49 -10.53 -18.67
N LEU A 16 -11.70 -10.26 -19.71
CA LEU A 16 -10.32 -9.79 -19.58
C LEU A 16 -10.30 -8.31 -19.18
N ILE A 17 -9.53 -8.00 -18.14
CA ILE A 17 -9.20 -6.64 -17.71
C ILE A 17 -7.68 -6.56 -17.76
N LYS A 18 -7.12 -5.64 -18.53
CA LYS A 18 -5.68 -5.48 -18.72
C LYS A 18 -5.11 -4.46 -17.74
N ALA A 19 -3.81 -4.51 -17.50
CA ALA A 19 -3.14 -3.48 -16.72
C ALA A 19 -3.30 -2.10 -17.38
N GLY A 20 -3.77 -1.14 -16.60
CA GLY A 20 -4.17 0.20 -17.04
C GLY A 20 -5.67 0.35 -17.28
N ASP A 21 -6.42 -0.73 -17.51
CA ASP A 21 -7.85 -0.67 -17.76
C ASP A 21 -8.63 -0.27 -16.51
N THR A 22 -9.69 0.51 -16.73
CA THR A 22 -10.67 0.85 -15.70
C THR A 22 -11.97 0.09 -15.94
N PHE A 23 -12.58 -0.42 -14.88
CA PHE A 23 -13.86 -1.12 -14.92
C PHE A 23 -14.79 -0.65 -13.80
N THR A 24 -16.11 -0.84 -13.99
CA THR A 24 -17.17 -0.37 -13.08
C THR A 24 -18.15 -1.45 -12.66
N ARG A 25 -17.84 -2.72 -12.98
CA ARG A 25 -18.73 -3.85 -12.73
C ARG A 25 -18.33 -4.61 -11.47
N ILE A 26 -19.33 -4.96 -10.66
CA ILE A 26 -19.22 -5.89 -9.53
C ILE A 26 -20.25 -6.99 -9.78
N ASP A 27 -19.83 -8.26 -9.72
CA ASP A 27 -20.70 -9.42 -10.01
C ASP A 27 -21.44 -9.31 -11.36
N GLY A 28 -20.75 -8.78 -12.37
CA GLY A 28 -21.32 -8.56 -13.69
C GLY A 28 -22.34 -7.41 -13.80
N GLN A 29 -22.61 -6.67 -12.73
CA GLN A 29 -23.52 -5.53 -12.75
C GLN A 29 -22.75 -4.21 -12.72
N VAL A 30 -23.17 -3.25 -13.54
CA VAL A 30 -22.60 -1.89 -13.51
C VAL A 30 -23.00 -1.22 -12.21
N SER A 31 -22.04 -0.54 -11.58
CA SER A 31 -22.27 0.27 -10.39
C SER A 31 -21.96 1.74 -10.68
N ASP A 32 -22.87 2.63 -10.30
CA ASP A 32 -22.70 4.09 -10.43
C ASP A 32 -21.80 4.67 -9.33
N VAL A 33 -21.46 3.86 -8.32
CA VAL A 33 -20.68 4.28 -7.14
C VAL A 33 -19.32 3.59 -7.04
N PHE A 34 -18.95 2.77 -8.03
CA PHE A 34 -17.71 2.02 -8.04
C PHE A 34 -17.00 2.14 -9.37
N SER A 35 -15.69 2.36 -9.30
CA SER A 35 -14.77 2.07 -10.40
C SER A 35 -13.47 1.53 -9.83
N ALA A 36 -12.72 0.80 -10.64
CA ALA A 36 -11.40 0.34 -10.25
C ALA A 36 -10.47 0.30 -11.46
N GLN A 37 -9.21 0.63 -11.24
CA GLN A 37 -8.16 0.51 -12.23
C GLN A 37 -7.23 -0.64 -11.85
N LEU A 38 -7.05 -1.59 -12.77
CA LEU A 38 -6.08 -2.66 -12.60
C LEU A 38 -4.69 -2.12 -12.93
N LEU A 39 -3.71 -2.26 -12.04
CA LEU A 39 -2.35 -1.74 -12.20
C LEU A 39 -1.34 -2.87 -12.47
N ALA A 40 -1.56 -4.04 -11.88
CA ALA A 40 -0.79 -5.25 -12.11
C ALA A 40 -1.72 -6.48 -11.98
N PRO A 41 -1.39 -7.63 -12.61
CA PRO A 41 -0.19 -7.89 -13.40
C PRO A 41 -0.25 -7.23 -14.78
N ALA A 42 0.90 -6.72 -15.23
CA ALA A 42 1.14 -6.29 -16.61
C ALA A 42 1.96 -7.37 -17.32
N PRO A 43 1.75 -7.63 -18.62
CA PRO A 43 2.53 -8.63 -19.34
C PRO A 43 4.03 -8.28 -19.33
N HIS A 44 4.84 -9.32 -19.40
CA HIS A 44 6.28 -9.21 -19.61
C HIS A 44 6.47 -8.78 -21.07
N GLU A 45 6.74 -7.49 -21.31
CA GLU A 45 7.36 -7.07 -22.57
C GLU A 45 8.66 -7.88 -22.70
N ASP A 46 8.99 -8.40 -23.90
CA ASP A 46 10.05 -9.39 -24.25
C ASP A 46 11.45 -9.12 -23.64
N ASP A 47 11.56 -9.14 -22.33
CA ASP A 47 12.77 -8.93 -21.53
C ASP A 47 13.01 -10.21 -20.75
N GLU A 48 13.82 -11.09 -21.35
CA GLU A 48 14.19 -12.40 -20.80
C GLU A 48 14.84 -12.28 -19.41
N ASN A 49 15.51 -11.16 -19.10
CA ASN A 49 16.09 -10.93 -17.76
C ASN A 49 15.01 -10.62 -16.71
N LEU A 50 13.88 -10.06 -17.17
CA LEU A 50 12.72 -9.83 -16.36
C LEU A 50 12.10 -11.19 -16.01
N GLU A 51 11.82 -12.08 -16.96
CA GLU A 51 11.15 -13.37 -16.69
C GLU A 51 11.77 -14.19 -15.51
N GLU A 52 13.10 -14.20 -15.38
CA GLU A 52 13.79 -14.87 -14.26
C GLU A 52 13.63 -14.16 -12.90
N ALA A 53 13.71 -12.82 -12.89
CA ALA A 53 13.55 -12.01 -11.68
C ALA A 53 12.10 -11.98 -11.16
N LEU A 54 11.13 -12.25 -12.04
CA LEU A 54 9.71 -11.99 -11.86
C LEU A 54 8.87 -13.22 -11.41
N SER A 55 9.48 -14.40 -11.21
CA SER A 55 8.73 -15.68 -11.19
C SER A 55 7.86 -16.03 -9.96
N LYS A 56 7.82 -15.24 -8.86
CA LYS A 56 7.10 -15.67 -7.63
C LYS A 56 6.06 -14.72 -7.02
N ASN A 57 6.20 -13.39 -7.11
CA ASN A 57 5.26 -12.45 -6.46
C ASN A 57 4.47 -11.57 -7.44
N GLU A 58 4.50 -11.93 -8.71
CA GLU A 58 4.04 -11.08 -9.81
C GLU A 58 2.66 -11.31 -10.35
N SER A 59 1.97 -12.33 -9.84
CA SER A 59 0.54 -12.50 -10.05
C SER A 59 -0.30 -11.63 -9.11
N SER A 60 0.35 -10.84 -8.24
CA SER A 60 -0.33 -9.93 -7.32
C SER A 60 -1.20 -8.95 -8.10
N ILE A 61 -2.49 -9.00 -7.81
CA ILE A 61 -3.43 -8.00 -8.31
C ILE A 61 -3.18 -6.71 -7.54
N ILE A 62 -2.67 -5.71 -8.25
CA ILE A 62 -2.59 -4.35 -7.73
C ILE A 62 -3.74 -3.58 -8.36
N MET A 63 -4.56 -2.97 -7.52
CA MET A 63 -5.77 -2.29 -7.95
C MET A 63 -6.01 -1.05 -7.11
N ASN A 64 -6.33 0.06 -7.78
CA ASN A 64 -6.85 1.26 -7.13
C ASN A 64 -8.36 1.33 -7.35
N MET A 65 -9.13 1.15 -6.28
CA MET A 65 -10.58 1.21 -6.29
C MET A 65 -11.05 2.60 -5.87
N LYS A 66 -12.07 3.11 -6.54
CA LYS A 66 -12.74 4.37 -6.23
C LYS A 66 -14.18 4.09 -5.84
N ILE A 67 -14.54 4.45 -4.60
CA ILE A 67 -15.86 4.19 -4.02
C ILE A 67 -16.51 5.52 -3.67
N LEU A 68 -17.69 5.78 -4.26
CA LEU A 68 -18.50 6.94 -3.95
C LEU A 68 -19.47 6.62 -2.80
N PRO A 69 -19.65 7.54 -1.82
CA PRO A 69 -20.61 7.34 -0.74
C PRO A 69 -22.08 7.41 -1.23
N SER A 70 -22.32 7.99 -2.42
CA SER A 70 -23.61 7.96 -3.11
C SER A 70 -23.44 8.28 -4.59
N ALA A 71 -24.46 7.97 -5.42
CA ALA A 71 -24.46 8.30 -6.86
C ALA A 71 -24.45 9.82 -7.15
N TYR A 72 -24.72 10.67 -6.15
CA TYR A 72 -24.68 12.13 -6.26
C TYR A 72 -23.34 12.73 -5.81
N SER A 73 -22.49 11.92 -5.19
CA SER A 73 -21.18 12.34 -4.69
C SER A 73 -20.20 12.50 -5.85
N ARG A 74 -19.24 13.42 -5.69
CA ARG A 74 -18.20 13.69 -6.69
C ARG A 74 -16.80 13.33 -6.22
N ASN A 75 -16.65 13.06 -4.93
CA ASN A 75 -15.37 12.76 -4.29
C ASN A 75 -15.39 11.28 -3.90
N PRO A 76 -14.74 10.39 -4.67
CA PRO A 76 -14.58 9.02 -4.26
C PRO A 76 -13.49 8.90 -3.19
N MET A 77 -13.67 7.91 -2.31
CA MET A 77 -12.59 7.36 -1.50
C MET A 77 -11.76 6.42 -2.39
N HIS A 78 -10.44 6.53 -2.31
CA HIS A 78 -9.48 5.72 -3.05
C HIS A 78 -8.92 4.62 -2.15
N PHE A 79 -9.11 3.37 -2.53
CA PHE A 79 -8.59 2.20 -1.85
C PHE A 79 -7.57 1.47 -2.73
N LEU A 80 -6.30 1.56 -2.36
CA LEU A 80 -5.20 0.86 -3.02
C LEU A 80 -4.90 -0.46 -2.29
N LEU A 81 -4.84 -1.55 -3.05
CA LEU A 81 -4.36 -2.85 -2.59
C LEU A 81 -3.21 -3.34 -3.47
N GLY A 82 -2.21 -3.93 -2.81
CA GLY A 82 -0.99 -4.41 -3.45
C GLY A 82 -0.87 -5.93 -3.63
N GLY A 83 -1.76 -6.71 -3.01
CA GLY A 83 -1.49 -8.14 -2.81
C GLY A 83 -0.14 -8.35 -2.11
N ASP A 84 0.63 -9.32 -2.58
CA ASP A 84 1.98 -9.63 -2.06
C ASP A 84 3.08 -9.06 -2.97
N ALA A 85 2.77 -8.00 -3.74
CA ALA A 85 3.71 -7.40 -4.68
C ALA A 85 4.97 -6.87 -3.98
N GLU A 86 6.12 -7.34 -4.45
CA GLU A 86 7.43 -6.94 -3.97
C GLU A 86 8.00 -5.71 -4.71
N VAL A 87 9.15 -5.25 -4.25
CA VAL A 87 9.83 -3.99 -4.59
C VAL A 87 9.95 -3.76 -6.10
N LEU A 88 10.22 -4.81 -6.88
CA LEU A 88 10.35 -4.73 -8.33
C LEU A 88 9.06 -4.25 -9.00
N ILE A 89 7.90 -4.68 -8.48
CA ILE A 89 6.60 -4.29 -9.03
C ILE A 89 6.25 -2.86 -8.67
N TRP A 90 6.52 -2.44 -7.44
CA TRP A 90 6.35 -1.05 -7.04
C TRP A 90 7.29 -0.10 -7.78
N GLU A 91 8.54 -0.49 -8.01
CA GLU A 91 9.50 0.25 -8.83
C GLU A 91 9.01 0.39 -10.29
N ARG A 92 8.51 -0.69 -10.90
CA ARG A 92 7.95 -0.65 -12.25
C ARG A 92 6.70 0.23 -12.33
N LEU A 93 5.80 0.13 -11.36
CA LEU A 93 4.62 1.00 -11.26
C LEU A 93 5.02 2.46 -11.14
N TRP A 94 6.00 2.80 -10.30
CA TRP A 94 6.51 4.16 -10.21
C TRP A 94 7.07 4.62 -11.55
N ASN A 95 7.92 3.82 -12.20
CA ASN A 95 8.49 4.19 -13.48
C ASN A 95 7.44 4.45 -14.56
N ARG A 96 6.34 3.70 -14.55
CA ARG A 96 5.20 3.86 -15.46
C ARG A 96 4.35 5.09 -15.13
N TYR A 97 4.10 5.37 -13.86
CA TYR A 97 3.12 6.36 -13.41
C TYR A 97 3.70 7.61 -12.74
N LYS A 98 5.02 7.78 -12.63
CA LYS A 98 5.64 8.96 -12.00
C LYS A 98 5.29 10.30 -12.63
N SER A 99 4.90 10.33 -13.90
CA SER A 99 4.38 11.54 -14.56
C SER A 99 2.90 11.82 -14.27
N ASN A 100 2.19 10.80 -13.76
CA ASN A 100 0.75 10.74 -13.53
C ASN A 100 0.47 10.04 -12.17
N PRO A 101 1.07 10.50 -11.06
CA PRO A 101 1.07 9.75 -9.80
C PRO A 101 -0.33 9.60 -9.17
N GLU A 102 -1.33 10.37 -9.63
CA GLU A 102 -2.73 10.29 -9.20
C GLU A 102 -3.36 8.90 -9.38
N VAL A 103 -2.77 8.06 -10.25
CA VAL A 103 -3.17 6.66 -10.43
C VAL A 103 -2.87 5.80 -9.19
N LEU A 104 -1.85 6.18 -8.42
CA LEU A 104 -1.41 5.49 -7.21
C LEU A 104 -1.94 6.17 -5.93
N GLU A 105 -2.63 7.31 -6.04
CA GLU A 105 -3.15 8.03 -4.88
C GLU A 105 -4.21 7.24 -4.12
N TYR A 106 -4.12 7.26 -2.78
CA TYR A 106 -5.05 6.54 -1.89
C TYR A 106 -5.46 7.33 -0.65
N ASP A 107 -6.69 7.07 -0.20
CA ASP A 107 -7.18 7.40 1.15
C ASP A 107 -7.06 6.19 2.09
N LEU A 108 -7.09 4.97 1.54
CA LEU A 108 -6.84 3.72 2.25
C LEU A 108 -5.81 2.88 1.48
N LEU A 109 -4.75 2.45 2.14
CA LEU A 109 -3.81 1.47 1.62
C LEU A 109 -3.85 0.21 2.49
N LEU A 110 -4.07 -0.94 1.88
CA LEU A 110 -3.70 -2.22 2.50
C LEU A 110 -2.23 -2.48 2.17
N THR A 111 -1.35 -2.47 3.19
CA THR A 111 0.10 -2.63 2.97
C THR A 111 0.38 -3.90 2.17
N PRO A 112 1.20 -3.84 1.12
CA PRO A 112 1.58 -5.03 0.37
C PRO A 112 2.25 -6.07 1.28
N HIS A 113 1.95 -7.33 1.02
CA HIS A 113 2.54 -8.50 1.68
C HIS A 113 2.59 -8.36 3.21
N HIS A 114 1.45 -8.02 3.83
CA HIS A 114 1.32 -7.91 5.29
C HIS A 114 2.29 -6.88 5.94
N CYS A 115 2.68 -5.81 5.23
CA CYS A 115 3.70 -4.84 5.66
C CYS A 115 5.12 -5.45 5.61
N SER A 116 5.40 -6.18 4.52
CA SER A 116 6.73 -6.74 4.29
C SER A 116 7.73 -5.66 3.87
N TRP A 117 8.97 -5.81 4.33
CA TRP A 117 10.09 -5.00 3.83
C TRP A 117 10.40 -5.27 2.36
N HIS A 118 10.11 -6.48 1.87
CA HIS A 118 10.27 -6.83 0.46
C HIS A 118 9.40 -6.01 -0.50
N SER A 119 8.39 -5.27 -0.01
CA SER A 119 7.65 -4.30 -0.83
C SER A 119 8.41 -2.99 -1.07
N LEU A 120 9.41 -2.68 -0.23
CA LEU A 120 10.15 -1.42 -0.20
C LEU A 120 11.64 -1.57 -0.50
N SER A 121 12.18 -2.80 -0.51
CA SER A 121 13.63 -3.02 -0.63
C SER A 121 13.98 -4.34 -1.31
N TYR A 122 15.11 -4.33 -2.03
CA TYR A 122 15.81 -5.51 -2.52
C TYR A 122 16.71 -6.17 -1.46
N TYR A 123 17.00 -5.47 -0.36
CA TYR A 123 17.85 -5.95 0.73
C TYR A 123 16.97 -6.51 1.83
N SER A 124 17.06 -7.82 2.11
CA SER A 124 16.23 -8.45 3.13
C SER A 124 16.51 -7.89 4.53
N TRP A 125 15.44 -7.65 5.29
CA TRP A 125 15.54 -7.12 6.65
C TRP A 125 16.30 -8.07 7.58
N SER A 126 16.04 -9.37 7.48
CA SER A 126 16.66 -10.39 8.33
C SER A 126 18.18 -10.53 8.11
N GLN A 127 18.70 -10.12 6.96
CA GLN A 127 20.15 -10.17 6.67
C GLN A 127 20.84 -8.84 6.97
N TRP A 128 20.23 -7.73 6.59
CA TRP A 128 20.88 -6.41 6.59
C TRP A 128 20.46 -5.52 7.75
N GLY A 129 19.32 -5.79 8.39
CA GLY A 129 18.76 -4.94 9.44
C GLY A 129 18.73 -3.47 8.99
N GLU A 130 19.17 -2.57 9.86
CA GLU A 130 19.18 -1.12 9.58
C GLU A 130 20.07 -0.70 8.38
N ASP A 131 20.99 -1.57 7.93
CA ASP A 131 21.78 -1.32 6.71
C ASP A 131 20.99 -1.64 5.42
N ALA A 132 19.78 -2.21 5.54
CA ALA A 132 18.91 -2.47 4.39
C ALA A 132 18.44 -1.16 3.77
N LEU A 133 18.75 -0.95 2.49
CA LEU A 133 18.42 0.30 1.79
C LEU A 133 16.99 0.29 1.25
N VAL A 134 16.29 1.41 1.40
CA VAL A 134 14.99 1.61 0.76
C VAL A 134 15.17 1.79 -0.75
N CYS A 135 14.27 1.21 -1.55
CA CYS A 135 14.13 1.54 -2.96
C CYS A 135 13.26 2.80 -3.09
N ASP A 136 13.87 3.93 -3.47
CA ASP A 136 13.17 5.21 -3.61
C ASP A 136 11.98 5.12 -4.58
N ALA A 137 12.11 4.37 -5.68
CA ALA A 137 11.03 4.22 -6.64
C ALA A 137 9.82 3.50 -6.03
N ALA A 138 10.03 2.36 -5.36
CA ALA A 138 8.96 1.62 -4.70
C ALA A 138 8.32 2.45 -3.57
N ARG A 139 9.16 3.12 -2.77
CA ARG A 139 8.69 4.02 -1.72
C ARG A 139 7.86 5.17 -2.27
N ASN A 140 8.28 5.78 -3.38
CA ASN A 140 7.53 6.85 -4.05
C ASN A 140 6.19 6.33 -4.58
N ALA A 141 6.13 5.11 -5.14
CA ALA A 141 4.87 4.49 -5.56
C ALA A 141 3.88 4.36 -4.40
N LEU A 142 4.36 3.83 -3.28
CA LEU A 142 3.57 3.61 -2.05
C LEU A 142 3.33 4.89 -1.25
N GLY A 143 4.07 5.96 -1.54
CA GLY A 143 4.02 7.24 -0.85
C GLY A 143 2.95 8.20 -1.35
N GLN A 144 2.06 7.78 -2.25
CA GLN A 144 0.98 8.62 -2.81
C GLN A 144 -0.23 8.73 -1.85
N ALA A 145 0.03 8.93 -0.56
CA ALA A 145 -1.00 9.09 0.44
C ALA A 145 -1.72 10.45 0.27
N ARG A 146 -3.07 10.45 0.31
CA ARG A 146 -3.88 11.67 0.34
C ARG A 146 -3.98 12.21 1.78
N SER A 147 -4.43 13.46 1.93
CA SER A 147 -4.66 14.06 3.25
C SER A 147 -5.63 13.23 4.10
N GLY A 148 -5.22 12.89 5.32
CA GLY A 148 -5.97 12.03 6.23
C GLY A 148 -5.96 10.55 5.85
N ALA A 149 -5.06 10.10 4.98
CA ALA A 149 -5.00 8.71 4.54
C ALA A 149 -4.78 7.75 5.71
N THR A 150 -5.28 6.54 5.56
CA THR A 150 -5.06 5.43 6.48
C THR A 150 -4.27 4.32 5.79
N ILE A 151 -3.21 3.83 6.43
CA ILE A 151 -2.48 2.63 6.00
C ILE A 151 -2.79 1.51 7.00
N VAL A 152 -3.21 0.35 6.48
CA VAL A 152 -3.55 -0.82 7.29
C VAL A 152 -2.60 -1.97 6.96
N SER A 153 -1.94 -2.49 7.98
CA SER A 153 -1.29 -3.80 7.91
C SER A 153 -2.24 -4.88 8.39
N SER A 154 -2.64 -5.76 7.48
CA SER A 154 -3.33 -7.01 7.83
C SER A 154 -2.27 -8.05 8.21
N SER A 155 -1.92 -8.11 9.49
CA SER A 155 -0.84 -8.96 9.99
C SER A 155 -1.02 -9.29 11.47
N LYS A 156 -0.13 -10.13 12.01
CA LYS A 156 0.12 -10.20 13.45
C LYS A 156 0.69 -8.87 13.95
N GLN A 157 0.76 -8.67 15.27
CA GLN A 157 1.38 -7.47 15.83
C GLN A 157 2.79 -7.25 15.23
N ILE A 158 3.07 -6.01 14.84
CA ILE A 158 4.38 -5.60 14.33
C ILE A 158 5.28 -5.32 15.54
N LEU A 159 6.32 -6.13 15.71
CA LEU A 159 7.27 -6.03 16.82
C LEU A 159 8.61 -5.50 16.31
N ASP A 160 9.41 -4.90 17.19
CA ASP A 160 10.77 -4.43 16.88
C ASP A 160 11.76 -5.61 16.91
N ASP A 161 11.66 -6.46 15.88
CA ASP A 161 12.48 -7.66 15.69
C ASP A 161 12.94 -7.81 14.23
N ASP A 162 13.58 -8.94 13.92
CA ASP A 162 14.13 -9.27 12.60
C ASP A 162 13.16 -10.04 11.70
N TYR A 163 11.88 -10.20 12.11
CA TYR A 163 10.89 -10.87 11.28
C TYR A 163 10.43 -9.99 10.11
N ASP A 164 10.14 -10.67 9.02
CA ASP A 164 9.52 -10.09 7.83
C ASP A 164 8.75 -11.20 7.08
N PRO A 165 7.43 -11.08 6.87
CA PRO A 165 6.50 -10.04 7.37
C PRO A 165 5.82 -10.36 8.73
N PRO A 166 5.22 -9.35 9.40
CA PRO A 166 5.37 -7.92 9.14
C PRO A 166 6.74 -7.41 9.59
N CYS A 167 7.24 -6.35 8.94
CA CYS A 167 8.54 -5.75 9.28
C CYS A 167 8.39 -4.39 9.98
N ILE A 168 9.11 -4.19 11.08
CA ILE A 168 9.14 -2.91 11.80
C ILE A 168 9.70 -1.77 10.95
N ARG A 169 10.74 -2.03 10.15
CA ARG A 169 11.35 -1.01 9.30
C ARG A 169 10.41 -0.55 8.19
N ALA A 170 9.62 -1.46 7.62
CA ALA A 170 8.56 -1.13 6.67
C ALA A 170 7.48 -0.26 7.32
N LYS A 171 7.05 -0.60 8.54
CA LYS A 171 6.10 0.24 9.31
C LYS A 171 6.64 1.66 9.48
N ARG A 172 7.90 1.83 9.85
CA ARG A 172 8.52 3.16 10.02
C ARG A 172 8.49 3.99 8.73
N GLU A 173 8.65 3.36 7.56
CA GLU A 173 8.49 4.06 6.27
C GLU A 173 7.06 4.50 6.01
N TYR A 174 6.07 3.66 6.34
CA TYR A 174 4.66 4.03 6.21
C TYR A 174 4.25 5.12 7.21
N ASP A 175 4.75 5.09 8.43
CA ASP A 175 4.55 6.16 9.41
C ASP A 175 5.11 7.50 8.86
N ASP A 176 6.34 7.51 8.32
CA ASP A 176 6.95 8.72 7.72
C ASP A 176 6.17 9.25 6.49
N ILE A 177 5.63 8.36 5.66
CA ILE A 177 4.71 8.74 4.57
C ILE A 177 3.48 9.47 5.15
N LEU A 178 2.91 8.97 6.25
CA LEU A 178 1.69 9.49 6.86
C LEU A 178 1.88 10.80 7.63
N ASP A 179 3.07 11.04 8.19
CA ASP A 179 3.41 12.26 8.94
C ASP A 179 3.16 13.52 8.09
N ASN A 180 3.37 13.44 6.78
CA ASN A 180 3.21 14.56 5.86
C ASN A 180 1.76 14.88 5.49
N VAL A 181 0.82 13.98 5.82
CA VAL A 181 -0.57 14.06 5.36
C VAL A 181 -1.60 14.02 6.49
N ASP A 182 -1.17 14.11 7.75
CA ASP A 182 -2.03 13.94 8.94
C ASP A 182 -2.76 12.58 8.92
N GLY A 183 -2.02 11.55 8.52
CA GLY A 183 -2.54 10.20 8.30
C GLY A 183 -2.49 9.30 9.54
N TRP A 184 -3.02 8.08 9.40
CA TRP A 184 -3.09 7.08 10.48
C TRP A 184 -2.57 5.72 10.00
N PHE A 185 -1.71 5.06 10.81
CA PHE A 185 -1.33 3.66 10.60
C PHE A 185 -2.06 2.71 11.57
N SER A 186 -2.61 1.60 11.08
CA SER A 186 -3.24 0.57 11.90
C SER A 186 -2.73 -0.83 11.57
N CYS A 187 -2.64 -1.72 12.57
CA CYS A 187 -2.37 -3.14 12.39
C CYS A 187 -3.54 -3.98 12.91
N THR A 188 -3.95 -5.01 12.15
CA THR A 188 -5.00 -5.93 12.62
C THR A 188 -4.59 -6.74 13.83
N GLY A 189 -3.29 -6.97 14.03
CA GLY A 189 -2.74 -7.67 15.19
C GLY A 189 -2.91 -6.93 16.51
N ASP A 190 -3.21 -5.63 16.46
CA ASP A 190 -3.48 -4.80 17.64
C ASP A 190 -4.97 -4.83 18.05
N LEU A 191 -5.82 -5.48 17.24
CA LEU A 191 -7.25 -5.64 17.52
C LEU A 191 -7.46 -6.73 18.56
N LYS A 192 -7.36 -6.35 19.84
CA LYS A 192 -7.55 -7.23 21.02
C LYS A 192 -8.68 -8.28 20.85
N ASP A 193 -9.91 -7.90 21.20
CA ASP A 193 -11.10 -8.76 21.12
C ASP A 193 -11.93 -8.47 19.85
N LYS A 194 -11.49 -7.52 19.02
CA LYS A 194 -12.21 -7.13 17.81
C LYS A 194 -11.79 -8.00 16.64
N THR A 195 -12.77 -8.49 15.89
CA THR A 195 -12.54 -9.40 14.76
C THR A 195 -12.37 -8.70 13.42
N VAL A 196 -12.72 -7.41 13.33
CA VAL A 196 -12.71 -6.63 12.09
C VAL A 196 -12.24 -5.19 12.34
N LEU A 197 -11.62 -4.59 11.33
CA LEU A 197 -11.47 -3.14 11.21
C LEU A 197 -12.60 -2.62 10.31
N GLU A 198 -13.37 -1.66 10.82
CA GLU A 198 -14.49 -1.07 10.09
C GLU A 198 -14.22 0.40 9.81
N PHE A 199 -14.48 0.79 8.56
CA PHE A 199 -14.35 2.16 8.07
C PHE A 199 -15.65 2.57 7.37
N GLU A 200 -16.04 3.82 7.54
CA GLU A 200 -17.14 4.47 6.84
C GLU A 200 -16.59 5.49 5.83
N VAL A 201 -17.18 5.55 4.64
CA VAL A 201 -16.92 6.65 3.71
C VAL A 201 -17.98 7.73 3.96
N ALA A 202 -17.55 8.84 4.54
CA ALA A 202 -18.40 9.99 4.79
C ALA A 202 -18.92 10.63 3.49
N ARG A 203 -19.97 11.44 3.58
CA ARG A 203 -20.62 12.06 2.42
C ARG A 203 -19.67 12.89 1.53
N ASP A 204 -18.63 13.47 2.13
CA ASP A 204 -17.62 14.27 1.44
C ASP A 204 -16.48 13.44 0.83
N GLY A 205 -16.53 12.11 0.97
CA GLY A 205 -15.55 11.15 0.47
C GLY A 205 -14.48 10.76 1.47
N LYS A 206 -14.46 11.37 2.67
CA LYS A 206 -13.44 11.06 3.69
C LYS A 206 -13.67 9.68 4.30
N LEU A 207 -12.57 8.97 4.53
CA LEU A 207 -12.57 7.72 5.29
C LEU A 207 -12.61 8.02 6.79
N ILE A 208 -13.54 7.41 7.52
CA ILE A 208 -13.68 7.54 8.97
C ILE A 208 -13.54 6.14 9.59
N PRO A 209 -12.60 5.91 10.50
CA PRO A 209 -12.57 4.67 11.29
C PRO A 209 -13.83 4.59 12.16
N ALA A 210 -14.69 3.60 11.91
CA ALA A 210 -15.89 3.36 12.72
C ALA A 210 -15.53 2.77 14.11
N ILE A 211 -14.32 2.21 14.23
CA ILE A 211 -13.77 1.73 15.51
C ILE A 211 -13.11 2.88 16.27
N VAL A 212 -13.94 3.73 16.85
CA VAL A 212 -13.56 4.52 18.03
C VAL A 212 -13.45 3.55 19.21
N GLY A 213 -12.27 2.99 19.44
CA GLY A 213 -12.06 2.07 20.57
C GLY A 213 -10.69 1.41 20.68
N ALA A 214 -9.86 1.45 19.64
CA ALA A 214 -8.43 1.14 19.75
C ALA A 214 -7.65 2.45 19.89
N VAL A 215 -7.93 3.21 20.95
CA VAL A 215 -7.01 4.28 21.38
C VAL A 215 -5.82 3.58 22.02
N SER A 216 -4.86 3.17 21.21
CA SER A 216 -3.46 3.22 21.61
C SER A 216 -2.84 4.34 20.79
N ALA A 217 -3.08 5.58 21.23
CA ALA A 217 -2.13 6.63 20.95
C ALA A 217 -0.81 6.17 21.58
N ALA A 218 0.04 5.52 20.80
CA ALA A 218 1.45 5.48 21.11
C ALA A 218 1.93 6.91 20.91
N THR A 219 1.79 7.73 21.95
CA THR A 219 2.57 8.95 22.08
C THR A 219 4.02 8.54 21.89
N SER A 220 4.62 8.94 20.77
CA SER A 220 6.05 8.89 20.56
C SER A 220 6.70 9.58 21.76
N ALA A 221 7.21 8.79 22.70
CA ALA A 221 8.09 9.29 23.73
C ALA A 221 9.39 9.64 23.01
N ALA A 222 9.46 10.86 22.48
CA ALA A 222 10.73 11.47 22.15
C ALA A 222 11.57 11.45 23.43
N THR A 223 12.50 10.51 23.53
CA THR A 223 13.58 10.57 24.51
C THR A 223 14.45 11.75 24.13
N ALA A 224 14.07 12.94 24.60
CA ALA A 224 14.97 14.08 24.62
C ALA A 224 16.18 13.68 25.46
N ALA A 225 17.33 13.55 24.80
CA ALA A 225 18.61 13.42 25.49
C ALA A 225 18.74 14.60 26.47
N ALA A 226 18.96 14.30 27.75
CA ALA A 226 19.16 15.31 28.78
C ALA A 226 20.32 16.25 28.39
N PRO A 227 20.19 17.58 28.58
CA PRO A 227 21.29 18.49 28.29
C PRO A 227 22.45 18.16 29.23
N ARG A 228 23.61 17.81 28.65
CA ARG A 228 24.86 17.68 29.42
C ARG A 228 25.21 19.05 29.97
N ALA A 229 25.23 19.14 31.30
CA ALA A 229 25.71 20.30 32.04
C ALA A 229 27.13 20.67 31.62
N GLY A 230 27.39 21.98 31.54
CA GLY A 230 28.61 22.56 31.02
C GLY A 230 29.87 22.12 31.76
N VAL A 231 30.96 22.03 31.00
CA VAL A 231 32.32 22.10 31.53
C VAL A 231 32.82 23.50 31.25
N ILE A 232 32.88 24.30 32.30
CA ILE A 232 33.61 25.55 32.37
C ILE A 232 35.04 25.14 32.70
N ASN A 233 35.99 25.33 31.78
CA ASN A 233 37.41 25.27 32.12
C ASN A 233 37.98 26.69 32.11
N GLN A 234 38.57 27.04 33.25
CA GLN A 234 39.56 28.10 33.41
C GLN A 234 40.83 27.77 32.64
#